data_AF-H3ASP4-F1
#
_entry.id   AF-H3ASP4-F1
#
_cell.length_a   1.000
_cell.length_b   1.000
_cell.length_c   1.000
_cell.angle_alpha   90.00
_cell.angle_beta   90.00
_cell.angle_gamma   90.00
#
_symmetry.space_group_name_H-M   'P 1'
#
loop_
_entity.id
_entity.type
_entity.pdbx_description
1 polymer ?
#
loop_
_entity_poly.entity_id
_entity_poly.type
_entity_poly.pdbx_seq_one_letter_code
_entity_poly.pdbx_strand_id
1 'polypeptide(L)'
;IQNIKSDNFLSSKLISLTVVNRVDKNMSSFVYHLISGLPEPKRDNIFQGLRKDQGFYTSKDFLPLVAKASKPGMCACHSALPSVQGTVIILGAGDTAFDCATSAIRCGARRVFVVFRKGFTNIRAVPEEMEVAKEEKCEFLPFLSPRKVIVKGGRITAMEFVRTEQDEAGNWIEDKEQIIHLKADFVISAFGSVLSDSAVKEALSPIKFNRWGLPELDQETMQTSEPWVFAGGDIAGLANTTVESVNDGKQASWHIHKYLQLELASNISDKPELPLFFTPIDLVDISVEMVGLKFPNPFGLASATPTTSATMIRRAFEAGWAFALTKTFSLDK
;
A
#
# COMPACT_ATOMS: atom_id res chain seq x y z
N ILE A 1 19.08 19.93 25.71
CA ILE A 1 20.48 20.36 25.49
C ILE A 1 21.40 19.29 26.04
N GLN A 2 21.80 18.34 25.20
CA GLN A 2 23.18 17.81 25.16
C GLN A 2 23.34 16.98 23.88
N ASN A 3 24.29 17.45 23.08
CA ASN A 3 24.74 16.97 21.79
C ASN A 3 24.91 15.46 21.69
N ILE A 4 24.18 14.83 20.78
CA ILE A 4 24.71 13.67 20.05
C ILE A 4 25.03 14.18 18.66
N LYS A 5 26.33 14.32 18.40
CA LYS A 5 26.90 14.80 17.15
C LYS A 5 26.40 13.93 15.99
N SER A 6 25.72 14.59 15.07
CA SER A 6 25.65 14.22 13.66
C SER A 6 27.07 14.21 13.11
N ASP A 7 27.64 13.04 12.86
CA ASP A 7 28.69 12.86 11.84
C ASP A 7 28.87 11.37 11.52
N ASN A 8 28.80 11.05 10.22
CA ASN A 8 29.32 9.85 9.56
C ASN A 8 28.59 8.50 9.68
N PHE A 9 27.25 8.45 9.54
CA PHE A 9 26.53 7.18 9.35
C PHE A 9 26.13 6.85 7.89
N LEU A 10 26.40 7.74 6.93
CA LEU A 10 25.88 7.62 5.55
C LEU A 10 26.95 7.46 4.45
N SER A 11 28.14 7.00 4.79
CA SER A 11 29.18 6.74 3.79
C SER A 11 29.83 5.37 3.97
N SER A 12 29.63 4.50 2.98
CA SER A 12 30.46 3.33 2.62
C SER A 12 30.36 1.97 3.35
N LYS A 13 29.34 1.68 4.18
CA LYS A 13 29.03 0.28 4.57
C LYS A 13 27.53 0.00 4.55
N LEU A 14 27.06 -0.67 3.50
CA LEU A 14 25.82 -1.44 3.53
C LEU A 14 25.98 -2.52 4.61
N ILE A 15 25.60 -2.20 5.84
CA ILE A 15 25.35 -3.22 6.86
C ILE A 15 24.03 -3.86 6.42
N SER A 16 24.11 -4.97 5.68
CA SER A 16 22.95 -5.81 5.41
C SER A 16 22.44 -6.34 6.75
N LEU A 17 21.29 -5.81 7.18
CA LEU A 17 20.57 -6.36 8.33
C LEU A 17 20.03 -7.71 7.91
N THR A 18 20.62 -8.78 8.44
CA THR A 18 20.06 -10.14 8.34
C THR A 18 19.33 -10.49 9.62
N VAL A 19 18.28 -11.29 9.48
CA VAL A 19 17.47 -11.81 10.59
C VAL A 19 18.35 -12.58 11.58
N VAL A 20 19.32 -13.36 11.09
CA VAL A 20 20.25 -14.17 11.88
C VAL A 20 21.25 -13.34 12.71
N ASN A 21 21.88 -12.31 12.13
CA ASN A 21 23.00 -11.58 12.79
C ASN A 21 22.60 -10.82 14.08
N ARG A 22 21.31 -10.69 14.38
CA ARG A 22 20.84 -10.06 15.62
C ARG A 22 20.37 -11.05 16.68
N VAL A 23 20.08 -12.31 16.34
CA VAL A 23 19.78 -13.35 17.34
C VAL A 23 21.04 -13.65 18.18
N ASP A 24 22.22 -13.63 17.57
CA ASP A 24 23.50 -13.95 18.24
C ASP A 24 23.99 -12.88 19.23
N LYS A 25 23.42 -11.66 19.24
CA LYS A 25 23.86 -10.57 20.12
C LYS A 25 22.98 -10.45 21.36
N ASN A 26 23.05 -11.41 22.29
CA ASN A 26 22.68 -11.28 23.73
C ASN A 26 21.61 -10.22 24.08
N MET A 27 20.48 -10.20 23.37
CA MET A 27 19.37 -9.26 23.57
C MET A 27 18.09 -10.08 23.56
N SER A 28 17.56 -10.30 24.75
CA SER A 28 16.66 -11.42 25.07
C SER A 28 15.27 -11.38 24.43
N SER A 29 14.91 -10.36 23.64
CA SER A 29 13.59 -10.28 22.99
C SER A 29 13.60 -9.28 21.83
N PHE A 30 13.84 -9.73 20.60
CA PHE A 30 13.57 -8.92 19.41
C PHE A 30 12.41 -9.52 18.64
N VAL A 31 11.51 -8.64 18.17
CA VAL A 31 10.49 -8.98 17.19
C VAL A 31 10.73 -8.17 15.93
N TYR A 32 10.65 -8.83 14.78
CA TYR A 32 10.79 -8.18 13.48
C TYR A 32 9.44 -8.09 12.81
N HIS A 33 9.18 -6.94 12.21
CA HIS A 33 8.03 -6.75 11.36
C HIS A 33 8.52 -6.29 9.98
N LEU A 34 8.40 -7.19 9.00
CA LEU A 34 8.83 -6.94 7.63
C LEU A 34 7.79 -6.11 6.88
N ILE A 35 8.18 -4.90 6.47
CA ILE A 35 7.32 -3.91 5.79
C ILE A 35 7.94 -3.34 4.51
N SER A 36 8.96 -4.00 3.95
CA SER A 36 9.71 -3.49 2.79
C SER A 36 8.91 -3.49 1.48
N GLY A 37 7.71 -4.08 1.48
CA GLY A 37 6.87 -4.24 0.31
C GLY A 37 7.57 -5.03 -0.81
N LEU A 38 7.29 -4.65 -2.06
CA LEU A 38 7.88 -5.24 -3.27
C LEU A 38 8.81 -4.21 -3.95
N PRO A 39 10.14 -4.30 -3.72
CA PRO A 39 11.08 -3.24 -4.09
C PRO A 39 11.33 -3.15 -5.60
N GLU A 40 11.40 -4.27 -6.29
CA GLU A 40 11.83 -4.31 -7.69
C GLU A 40 10.64 -4.28 -8.67
N PRO A 41 10.80 -3.67 -9.85
CA PRO A 41 9.78 -3.72 -10.88
C PRO A 41 9.71 -5.12 -11.50
N LYS A 42 8.50 -5.57 -11.85
CA LYS A 42 8.32 -6.74 -12.70
C LYS A 42 8.81 -6.43 -14.11
N ARG A 43 9.84 -7.14 -14.57
CA ARG A 43 10.45 -6.94 -15.89
C ARG A 43 10.06 -8.04 -16.87
N ASP A 44 10.07 -7.67 -18.14
CA ASP A 44 9.91 -8.58 -19.28
C ASP A 44 11.22 -8.60 -20.09
N ASN A 45 11.57 -9.76 -20.63
CA ASN A 45 12.80 -9.98 -21.38
C ASN A 45 12.88 -9.11 -22.64
N ILE A 46 11.76 -8.72 -23.24
CA ILE A 46 11.75 -7.84 -24.43
C ILE A 46 12.33 -6.44 -24.16
N PHE A 47 12.43 -6.03 -22.89
CA PHE A 47 13.01 -4.75 -22.49
C PHE A 47 14.46 -4.86 -22.01
N GLN A 48 15.06 -6.05 -22.10
CA GLN A 48 16.43 -6.25 -21.65
C GLN A 48 17.41 -5.36 -22.42
N GLY A 49 18.28 -4.65 -21.67
CA GLY A 49 19.28 -3.76 -22.24
C GLY A 49 18.77 -2.36 -22.61
N LEU A 50 17.46 -2.10 -22.55
CA LEU A 50 16.91 -0.76 -22.75
C LEU A 50 17.23 0.15 -21.56
N ARG A 51 17.50 1.42 -21.86
CA ARG A 51 17.91 2.43 -20.87
C ARG A 51 17.02 3.68 -20.91
N LYS A 52 17.12 4.48 -19.87
CA LYS A 52 16.36 5.74 -19.69
C LYS A 52 16.68 6.77 -20.76
N ASP A 53 17.95 6.87 -21.19
CA ASP A 53 18.40 7.75 -22.28
C ASP A 53 17.80 7.37 -23.65
N GLN A 54 17.36 6.12 -23.80
CA GLN A 54 16.70 5.63 -25.00
C GLN A 54 15.17 5.84 -24.96
N GLY A 55 14.62 6.24 -23.81
CA GLY A 55 13.18 6.46 -23.61
C GLY A 55 12.44 5.35 -22.85
N PHE A 56 13.14 4.36 -22.30
CA PHE A 56 12.52 3.27 -21.54
C PHE A 56 12.57 3.51 -20.03
N TYR A 57 11.44 3.28 -19.36
CA TYR A 57 11.32 3.30 -17.90
C TYR A 57 10.51 2.09 -17.40
N THR A 58 10.80 1.64 -16.19
CA THR A 58 9.79 0.93 -15.39
C THR A 58 9.04 1.93 -14.51
N SER A 59 7.89 1.55 -13.96
CA SER A 59 7.17 2.40 -13.00
C SER A 59 8.02 2.72 -11.76
N LYS A 60 8.85 1.78 -11.28
CA LYS A 60 9.83 1.99 -10.19
C LYS A 60 10.98 2.92 -10.57
N ASP A 61 11.17 3.22 -11.86
CA ASP A 61 12.08 4.27 -12.31
C ASP A 61 11.37 5.61 -12.44
N PHE A 62 10.22 5.62 -13.12
CA PHE A 62 9.54 6.84 -13.55
C PHE A 62 8.84 7.58 -12.40
N LEU A 63 7.98 6.89 -11.66
CA LEU A 63 7.19 7.54 -10.61
C LEU A 63 8.06 8.14 -9.49
N PRO A 64 9.15 7.50 -9.03
CA PRO A 64 10.04 8.13 -8.06
C PRO A 64 10.74 9.39 -8.58
N LEU A 65 11.06 9.47 -9.88
CA LEU A 65 11.63 10.70 -10.45
C LEU A 65 10.60 11.83 -10.45
N VAL A 66 9.37 11.56 -10.86
CA VAL A 66 8.27 12.54 -10.83
C VAL A 66 7.99 12.98 -9.40
N ALA A 67 7.90 12.04 -8.46
CA ALA A 67 7.61 12.31 -7.05
C ALA A 67 8.70 13.17 -6.39
N LYS A 68 9.99 12.86 -6.62
CA LYS A 68 11.11 13.66 -6.09
C LYS A 68 11.10 15.10 -6.61
N ALA A 69 10.63 15.31 -7.83
CA ALA A 69 10.54 16.64 -8.43
C ALA A 69 9.29 17.41 -8.02
N SER A 70 8.18 16.73 -7.70
CA SER A 70 6.87 17.36 -7.45
C SER A 70 6.48 17.47 -5.97
N LYS A 71 7.14 16.75 -5.06
CA LYS A 71 6.79 16.70 -3.64
C LYS A 71 7.85 17.38 -2.77
N PRO A 72 7.67 18.66 -2.40
CA PRO A 72 8.58 19.35 -1.48
C PRO A 72 8.76 18.58 -0.16
N GLY A 73 9.99 18.50 0.32
CA GLY A 73 10.33 17.77 1.56
C GLY A 73 10.60 16.27 1.37
N MET A 74 10.31 15.67 0.20
CA MET A 74 10.61 14.26 -0.06
C MET A 74 12.10 13.99 -0.32
N CYS A 75 12.79 14.88 -1.03
CA CYS A 75 14.23 14.81 -1.25
C CYS A 75 14.89 16.13 -0.81
N ALA A 76 16.09 16.04 -0.23
CA ALA A 76 16.95 17.22 -0.05
C ALA A 76 17.48 17.77 -1.39
N CYS A 77 17.42 16.96 -2.44
CA CYS A 77 17.85 17.30 -3.78
C CYS A 77 16.79 18.10 -4.55
N HIS A 78 17.20 19.16 -5.25
CA HIS A 78 16.37 19.79 -6.28
C HIS A 78 16.36 18.89 -7.52
N SER A 79 15.32 18.07 -7.65
CA SER A 79 15.12 17.21 -8.83
C SER A 79 14.22 17.94 -9.83
N ALA A 80 14.64 18.00 -11.10
CA ALA A 80 13.77 18.46 -12.17
C ALA A 80 12.80 17.35 -12.60
N LEU A 81 11.64 17.74 -13.12
CA LEU A 81 10.70 16.79 -13.73
C LEU A 81 11.37 16.07 -14.92
N PRO A 82 11.12 14.77 -15.11
CA PRO A 82 11.53 14.08 -16.32
C PRO A 82 11.00 14.79 -17.58
N SER A 83 11.84 15.00 -18.58
CA SER A 83 11.42 15.58 -19.87
C SER A 83 10.92 14.46 -20.80
N VAL A 84 9.61 14.27 -20.85
CA VAL A 84 8.96 13.20 -21.64
C VAL A 84 8.17 13.83 -22.79
N GLN A 85 8.88 14.37 -23.78
CA GLN A 85 8.26 15.05 -24.93
C GLN A 85 7.99 14.07 -26.07
N GLY A 86 6.72 13.94 -26.47
CA GLY A 86 6.32 13.08 -27.59
C GLY A 86 5.20 12.12 -27.24
N THR A 87 5.16 10.98 -27.92
CA THR A 87 4.19 9.92 -27.68
C THR A 87 4.72 8.92 -26.66
N VAL A 88 3.95 8.64 -25.62
CA VAL A 88 4.30 7.72 -24.54
C VAL A 88 3.39 6.50 -24.57
N ILE A 89 3.97 5.32 -24.46
CA ILE A 89 3.25 4.06 -24.24
C ILE A 89 3.41 3.65 -22.78
N ILE A 90 2.30 3.45 -22.08
CA ILE A 90 2.24 2.87 -20.75
C ILE A 90 1.72 1.44 -20.87
N LEU A 91 2.43 0.48 -20.28
CA LEU A 91 2.07 -0.94 -20.36
C LEU A 91 1.50 -1.42 -19.04
N GLY A 92 0.19 -1.68 -19.00
CA GLY A 92 -0.50 -2.14 -17.80
C GLY A 92 -1.93 -1.63 -17.70
N ALA A 93 -2.66 -2.15 -16.71
CA ALA A 93 -4.06 -1.81 -16.44
C ALA A 93 -4.40 -1.87 -14.93
N GLY A 94 -3.44 -1.57 -14.06
CA GLY A 94 -3.68 -1.36 -12.63
C GLY A 94 -3.30 0.07 -12.25
N ASP A 95 -3.48 0.43 -10.99
CA ASP A 95 -3.28 1.81 -10.48
C ASP A 95 -1.94 2.41 -10.93
N THR A 96 -0.86 1.64 -10.81
CA THR A 96 0.47 2.04 -11.26
C THR A 96 0.53 2.50 -12.73
N ALA A 97 -0.26 1.90 -13.61
CA ALA A 97 -0.30 2.27 -15.02
C ALA A 97 -1.02 3.60 -15.23
N PHE A 98 -2.13 3.83 -14.54
CA PHE A 98 -2.88 5.08 -14.63
C PHE A 98 -2.11 6.25 -14.00
N ASP A 99 -1.47 6.03 -12.85
CA ASP A 99 -0.51 6.97 -12.25
C ASP A 99 0.62 7.33 -13.21
N CYS A 100 1.20 6.33 -13.90
CA CYS A 100 2.24 6.60 -14.90
C CYS A 100 1.71 7.41 -16.08
N ALA A 101 0.48 7.16 -16.50
CA ALA A 101 -0.15 7.86 -17.62
C ALA A 101 -0.39 9.34 -17.31
N THR A 102 -1.04 9.64 -16.19
CA THR A 102 -1.33 11.00 -15.75
C THR A 102 -0.05 11.75 -15.38
N SER A 103 0.94 11.07 -14.79
CA SER A 103 2.27 11.62 -14.52
C SER A 103 3.06 11.94 -15.79
N ALA A 104 2.94 11.13 -16.85
CA ALA A 104 3.58 11.40 -18.13
C ALA A 104 3.07 12.70 -18.77
N ILE A 105 1.77 13.01 -18.61
CA ILE A 105 1.19 14.29 -19.06
C ILE A 105 1.85 15.47 -18.33
N ARG A 106 2.05 15.39 -17.01
CA ARG A 106 2.79 16.43 -16.24
C ARG A 106 4.24 16.58 -16.68
N CYS A 107 4.84 15.51 -17.22
CA CYS A 107 6.20 15.51 -17.76
C CYS A 107 6.31 16.07 -19.20
N GLY A 108 5.20 16.56 -19.77
CA GLY A 108 5.17 17.16 -21.10
C GLY A 108 4.85 16.20 -22.25
N ALA A 109 4.27 15.03 -21.96
CA ALA A 109 3.84 14.10 -22.99
C ALA A 109 2.80 14.75 -23.91
N ARG A 110 3.00 14.62 -25.22
CA ARG A 110 2.06 15.12 -26.24
C ARG A 110 0.85 14.19 -26.39
N ARG A 111 1.06 12.88 -26.22
CA ARG A 111 0.04 11.84 -26.33
C ARG A 111 0.42 10.65 -25.48
N VAL A 112 -0.54 10.07 -24.76
CA VAL A 112 -0.32 8.91 -23.91
C VAL A 112 -1.24 7.78 -24.34
N PHE A 113 -0.66 6.62 -24.61
CA PHE A 113 -1.38 5.37 -24.86
C PHE A 113 -1.22 4.44 -23.66
N VAL A 114 -2.33 4.04 -23.06
CA VAL A 114 -2.37 2.99 -22.03
C VAL A 114 -2.72 1.69 -22.73
N VAL A 115 -1.76 0.77 -22.79
CA VAL A 115 -1.84 -0.47 -23.55
C VAL A 115 -1.88 -1.66 -22.61
N PHE A 116 -2.84 -2.57 -22.84
CA PHE A 116 -3.02 -3.73 -21.98
C PHE A 116 -3.46 -4.97 -22.76
N ARG A 117 -2.99 -6.13 -22.29
CA ARG A 117 -3.13 -7.43 -22.96
C ARG A 117 -4.52 -8.08 -22.88
N LYS A 118 -5.49 -7.42 -22.27
CA LYS A 118 -6.86 -7.94 -22.07
C LYS A 118 -7.89 -6.88 -22.48
N GLY A 119 -9.18 -7.13 -22.25
CA GLY A 119 -10.25 -6.17 -22.51
C GLY A 119 -10.40 -5.11 -21.42
N PHE A 120 -11.21 -4.10 -21.69
CA PHE A 120 -11.57 -3.04 -20.73
C PHE A 120 -12.22 -3.59 -19.45
N THR A 121 -13.01 -4.65 -19.57
CA THR A 121 -13.64 -5.34 -18.43
C THR A 121 -12.63 -6.06 -17.53
N ASN A 122 -11.36 -6.12 -17.92
CA ASN A 122 -10.28 -6.74 -17.16
C ASN A 122 -9.29 -5.70 -16.58
N ILE A 123 -9.64 -4.41 -16.62
CA ILE A 123 -8.89 -3.38 -15.91
C ILE A 123 -8.97 -3.69 -14.40
N ARG A 124 -7.80 -3.68 -13.75
CA ARG A 124 -7.66 -4.01 -12.33
C ARG A 124 -7.83 -2.80 -11.42
N ALA A 125 -7.54 -1.62 -11.95
CA ALA A 125 -7.77 -0.37 -11.22
C ALA A 125 -9.27 -0.13 -11.03
N VAL A 126 -9.60 0.61 -9.98
CA VAL A 126 -10.98 1.04 -9.75
C VAL A 126 -11.43 2.01 -10.85
N PRO A 127 -12.74 2.08 -11.20
CA PRO A 127 -13.23 2.93 -12.28
C PRO A 127 -12.83 4.41 -12.14
N GLU A 128 -12.76 4.91 -10.91
CA GLU A 128 -12.38 6.29 -10.59
C GLU A 128 -10.95 6.60 -11.06
N GLU A 129 -10.03 5.64 -10.89
CA GLU A 129 -8.63 5.77 -11.29
C GLU A 129 -8.49 5.80 -12.83
N MET A 130 -9.28 4.98 -13.52
CA MET A 130 -9.35 4.99 -14.98
C MET A 130 -9.95 6.29 -15.51
N GLU A 131 -10.97 6.84 -14.85
CA GLU A 131 -11.69 8.02 -15.32
C GLU A 131 -10.78 9.25 -15.36
N VAL A 132 -9.88 9.43 -14.37
CA VAL A 132 -8.91 10.53 -14.39
C VAL A 132 -8.04 10.51 -15.66
N ALA A 133 -7.50 9.34 -16.02
CA ALA A 133 -6.70 9.21 -17.24
C ALA A 133 -7.53 9.46 -18.51
N LYS A 134 -8.80 9.07 -18.52
CA LYS A 134 -9.73 9.29 -19.63
C LYS A 134 -10.11 10.76 -19.79
N GLU A 135 -10.37 11.47 -18.68
CA GLU A 135 -10.63 12.91 -18.67
C GLU A 135 -9.46 13.70 -19.25
N GLU A 136 -8.23 13.28 -18.91
CA GLU A 136 -6.97 13.82 -19.43
C GLU A 136 -6.61 13.33 -20.85
N LYS A 137 -7.55 12.67 -21.54
CA LYS A 137 -7.44 12.25 -22.95
C LYS A 137 -6.34 11.21 -23.20
N CYS A 138 -6.03 10.36 -22.22
CA CYS A 138 -5.26 9.15 -22.49
C CYS A 138 -6.06 8.22 -23.41
N GLU A 139 -5.37 7.56 -24.33
CA GLU A 139 -5.97 6.59 -25.24
C GLU A 139 -5.72 5.17 -24.76
N PHE A 140 -6.77 4.37 -24.73
CA PHE A 140 -6.73 3.01 -24.21
C PHE A 140 -6.73 2.01 -25.36
N LEU A 141 -5.69 1.17 -25.42
CA LEU A 141 -5.53 0.15 -26.44
C LEU A 141 -5.60 -1.24 -25.78
N PRO A 142 -6.79 -1.86 -25.74
CA PRO A 142 -6.97 -3.20 -25.18
C PRO A 142 -6.43 -4.26 -26.14
N PHE A 143 -6.34 -5.50 -25.65
CA PHE A 143 -6.03 -6.69 -26.44
C PHE A 143 -4.67 -6.66 -27.16
N LEU A 144 -3.66 -6.03 -26.54
CA LEU A 144 -2.31 -5.94 -27.11
C LEU A 144 -1.24 -6.49 -26.17
N SER A 145 -0.50 -7.48 -26.65
CA SER A 145 0.67 -8.03 -25.96
C SER A 145 1.96 -7.46 -26.57
N PRO A 146 2.84 -6.87 -25.74
CA PRO A 146 4.17 -6.40 -26.16
C PRO A 146 5.01 -7.47 -26.85
N ARG A 147 5.59 -7.16 -28.02
CA ARG A 147 6.46 -8.09 -28.75
C ARG A 147 7.89 -7.61 -28.93
N LYS A 148 8.07 -6.37 -29.40
CA LYS A 148 9.41 -5.84 -29.72
C LYS A 148 9.46 -4.33 -29.60
N VAL A 149 10.53 -3.79 -29.01
CA VAL A 149 10.81 -2.35 -29.02
C VAL A 149 11.69 -2.01 -30.21
N ILE A 150 11.30 -1.00 -30.99
CA ILE A 150 12.01 -0.57 -32.19
C ILE A 150 12.84 0.68 -31.84
N VAL A 151 14.15 0.49 -31.80
CA VAL A 151 15.13 1.55 -31.49
C VAL A 151 15.86 1.95 -32.78
N LYS A 152 15.90 3.26 -33.08
CA LYS A 152 16.65 3.84 -34.19
C LYS A 152 17.42 5.06 -33.70
N GLY A 153 18.68 5.19 -34.11
CA GLY A 153 19.53 6.32 -33.69
C GLY A 153 19.69 6.44 -32.17
N GLY A 154 19.65 5.32 -31.45
CA GLY A 154 19.75 5.28 -29.99
C GLY A 154 18.48 5.66 -29.22
N ARG A 155 17.35 5.93 -29.89
CA ARG A 155 16.06 6.23 -29.23
C ARG A 155 14.96 5.28 -29.67
N ILE A 156 14.00 5.03 -28.78
CA ILE A 156 12.77 4.33 -29.13
C ILE A 156 12.01 5.17 -30.16
N THR A 157 11.49 4.50 -31.19
CA THR A 157 10.70 5.13 -32.27
C THR A 157 9.35 4.47 -32.48
N ALA A 158 9.22 3.21 -32.05
CA ALA A 158 7.98 2.48 -32.08
C ALA A 158 8.04 1.25 -31.16
N MET A 159 6.88 0.67 -30.91
CA MET A 159 6.72 -0.62 -30.25
C MET A 159 5.78 -1.50 -31.07
N GLU A 160 6.19 -2.74 -31.25
CA GLU A 160 5.44 -3.80 -31.92
C GLU A 160 4.65 -4.60 -30.88
N PHE A 161 3.40 -4.88 -31.20
CA PHE A 161 2.47 -5.68 -30.42
C PHE A 161 1.88 -6.78 -31.27
N VAL A 162 1.45 -7.85 -30.62
CA VAL A 162 0.57 -8.86 -31.20
C VAL A 162 -0.81 -8.76 -30.55
N ARG A 163 -1.87 -9.03 -31.31
CA ARG A 163 -3.23 -9.04 -30.76
C ARG A 163 -3.40 -10.19 -29.79
N THR A 164 -4.14 -9.96 -28.72
CA THR A 164 -4.61 -11.01 -27.82
C THR A 164 -6.11 -11.21 -27.92
N GLU A 165 -6.55 -12.42 -27.67
CA GLU A 165 -7.97 -12.74 -27.56
C GLU A 165 -8.18 -13.83 -26.51
N GLN A 166 -9.45 -14.01 -26.12
CA GLN A 166 -9.85 -15.03 -25.17
C GLN A 166 -10.55 -16.15 -25.95
N ASP A 167 -10.07 -17.39 -25.80
CA ASP A 167 -10.70 -18.56 -26.39
C ASP A 167 -12.01 -18.93 -25.66
N GLU A 168 -12.77 -19.88 -26.20
CA GLU A 168 -14.04 -20.35 -25.61
C GLU A 168 -13.86 -20.96 -24.19
N ALA A 169 -12.65 -21.44 -23.87
CA ALA A 169 -12.31 -21.99 -22.56
C ALA A 169 -11.86 -20.91 -21.55
N GLY A 170 -11.79 -19.65 -21.98
CA GLY A 170 -11.38 -18.52 -21.15
C GLY A 170 -9.87 -18.29 -21.09
N ASN A 171 -9.06 -19.03 -21.84
CA ASN A 171 -7.62 -18.82 -21.91
C ASN A 171 -7.28 -17.65 -22.82
N TRP A 172 -6.20 -16.94 -22.48
CA TRP A 172 -5.71 -15.84 -23.30
C TRP A 172 -4.67 -16.35 -24.29
N ILE A 173 -4.92 -16.12 -25.57
CA ILE A 173 -4.03 -16.49 -26.68
C ILE A 173 -3.48 -15.26 -27.38
N GLU A 174 -2.31 -15.40 -28.00
CA GLU A 174 -1.66 -14.37 -28.82
C GLU A 174 -1.74 -14.76 -30.30
N ASP A 175 -2.33 -13.89 -31.11
CA ASP A 175 -2.31 -14.03 -32.57
C ASP A 175 -1.07 -13.32 -33.13
N LYS A 176 -0.08 -14.13 -33.55
CA LYS A 176 1.20 -13.66 -34.05
C LYS A 176 1.13 -13.06 -35.46
N GLU A 177 0.06 -13.31 -36.21
CA GLU A 177 -0.14 -12.75 -37.55
C GLU A 177 -0.73 -11.35 -37.48
N GLN A 178 -1.51 -11.07 -36.44
CA GLN A 178 -2.10 -9.75 -36.17
C GLN A 178 -1.13 -8.82 -35.42
N ILE A 179 -0.19 -8.25 -36.16
CA ILE A 179 0.85 -7.36 -35.63
C ILE A 179 0.43 -5.89 -35.74
N ILE A 180 0.65 -5.14 -34.66
CA ILE A 180 0.41 -3.69 -34.60
C ILE A 180 1.72 -2.97 -34.29
N HIS A 181 2.02 -1.94 -35.10
CA HIS A 181 3.18 -1.07 -34.90
C HIS A 181 2.72 0.30 -34.40
N LEU A 182 2.97 0.60 -33.13
CA LEU A 182 2.61 1.87 -32.52
C LEU A 182 3.84 2.76 -32.41
N LYS A 183 3.81 3.94 -33.05
CA LYS A 183 4.88 4.93 -32.93
C LYS A 183 4.92 5.51 -31.52
N ALA A 184 6.09 5.53 -30.91
CA ALA A 184 6.30 6.06 -29.58
C ALA A 184 7.75 6.50 -29.39
N ASP A 185 7.93 7.53 -28.57
CA ASP A 185 9.22 8.05 -28.17
C ASP A 185 9.64 7.48 -26.81
N PHE A 186 8.64 7.13 -25.98
CA PHE A 186 8.84 6.59 -24.63
C PHE A 186 7.98 5.36 -24.37
N VAL A 187 8.52 4.42 -23.59
CA VAL A 187 7.80 3.23 -23.10
C VAL A 187 7.99 3.13 -21.59
N ILE A 188 6.88 3.02 -20.86
CA ILE A 188 6.86 2.86 -19.42
C ILE A 188 6.18 1.53 -19.07
N SER A 189 6.93 0.60 -18.49
CA SER A 189 6.41 -0.68 -18.02
C SER A 189 5.82 -0.54 -16.62
N ALA A 190 4.53 -0.85 -16.48
CA ALA A 190 3.77 -0.82 -15.22
C ALA A 190 3.15 -2.19 -14.90
N PHE A 191 3.93 -3.27 -15.04
CA PHE A 191 3.49 -4.65 -14.81
C PHE A 191 3.36 -5.04 -13.33
N GLY A 192 3.68 -4.13 -12.42
CA GLY A 192 3.70 -4.37 -10.98
C GLY A 192 5.12 -4.49 -10.43
N SER A 193 5.21 -4.95 -9.19
CA SER A 193 6.47 -5.07 -8.45
C SER A 193 6.63 -6.50 -7.92
N VAL A 194 7.86 -6.90 -7.59
CA VAL A 194 8.21 -8.23 -7.09
C VAL A 194 9.32 -8.14 -6.05
N LEU A 195 9.56 -9.24 -5.33
CA LEU A 195 10.76 -9.47 -4.52
C LEU A 195 11.64 -10.49 -5.24
N SER A 196 12.76 -10.05 -5.81
CA SER A 196 13.64 -10.87 -6.66
C SER A 196 15.10 -10.93 -6.18
N ASP A 197 15.56 -9.93 -5.44
CA ASP A 197 16.91 -9.78 -4.94
C ASP A 197 17.27 -10.94 -3.99
N SER A 198 18.25 -11.75 -4.40
CA SER A 198 18.69 -12.91 -3.65
C SER A 198 19.31 -12.52 -2.32
N ALA A 199 20.02 -11.39 -2.23
CA ALA A 199 20.63 -10.93 -0.99
C ALA A 199 19.56 -10.50 0.03
N VAL A 200 18.45 -9.90 -0.45
CA VAL A 200 17.31 -9.59 0.42
C VAL A 200 16.64 -10.86 0.92
N LYS A 201 16.42 -11.85 0.04
CA LYS A 201 15.83 -13.15 0.45
C LYS A 201 16.73 -13.91 1.41
N GLU A 202 18.03 -13.92 1.16
CA GLU A 202 19.03 -14.54 2.04
C GLU A 202 19.06 -13.86 3.42
N ALA A 203 18.92 -12.53 3.46
CA ALA A 203 18.83 -11.78 4.71
C ALA A 203 17.60 -12.14 5.56
N LEU A 204 16.55 -12.68 4.94
CA LEU A 204 15.33 -13.13 5.60
C LEU A 204 15.38 -14.59 6.07
N SER A 205 16.42 -15.35 5.71
CA SER A 205 16.62 -16.71 6.22
C SER A 205 16.63 -16.73 7.77
N PRO A 206 15.98 -17.71 8.43
CA PRO A 206 15.46 -18.97 7.89
C PRO A 206 13.95 -18.98 7.58
N ILE A 207 13.28 -17.83 7.43
CA ILE A 207 11.83 -17.83 7.21
C ILE A 207 11.44 -18.59 5.93
N LYS A 208 10.32 -19.30 5.97
CA LYS A 208 9.78 -20.01 4.81
C LYS A 208 9.19 -19.04 3.79
N PHE A 209 9.35 -19.38 2.52
CA PHE A 209 8.75 -18.68 1.39
C PHE A 209 7.74 -19.58 0.69
N ASN A 210 6.63 -18.99 0.25
CA ASN A 210 5.59 -19.69 -0.50
C ASN A 210 5.98 -19.86 -1.99
N ARG A 211 5.11 -20.51 -2.77
CA ARG A 211 5.31 -20.75 -4.21
C ARG A 211 5.46 -19.47 -5.06
N TRP A 212 5.07 -18.31 -4.54
CA TRP A 212 5.18 -17.01 -5.21
C TRP A 212 6.49 -16.29 -4.87
N GLY A 213 7.34 -16.90 -4.04
CA GLY A 213 8.61 -16.30 -3.62
C GLY A 213 8.45 -15.15 -2.62
N LEU A 214 7.34 -15.14 -1.88
CA LEU A 214 7.05 -14.22 -0.77
C LEU A 214 7.06 -14.97 0.57
N PRO A 215 7.31 -14.29 1.71
CA PRO A 215 7.21 -14.90 3.03
C PRO A 215 5.88 -15.63 3.22
N GLU A 216 5.94 -16.85 3.75
CA GLU A 216 4.75 -17.60 4.15
C GLU A 216 4.31 -17.12 5.54
N LEU A 217 3.02 -16.82 5.68
CA LEU A 217 2.44 -16.20 6.87
C LEU A 217 1.15 -16.90 7.28
N ASP A 218 0.89 -16.92 8.58
CA ASP A 218 -0.44 -17.15 9.11
C ASP A 218 -1.30 -15.89 8.90
N GLN A 219 -2.46 -16.04 8.25
CA GLN A 219 -3.30 -14.91 7.83
C GLN A 219 -4.04 -14.22 8.99
N GLU A 220 -4.17 -14.88 10.14
CA GLU A 220 -4.81 -14.29 11.31
C GLU A 220 -3.78 -13.55 12.18
N THR A 221 -2.57 -14.09 12.30
CA THR A 221 -1.55 -13.57 13.21
C THR A 221 -0.50 -12.70 12.53
N MET A 222 -0.38 -12.79 11.20
CA MET A 222 0.69 -12.19 10.39
C MET A 222 2.09 -12.73 10.74
N GLN A 223 2.16 -13.84 11.46
CA GLN A 223 3.39 -14.49 11.90
C GLN A 223 3.97 -15.35 10.78
N THR A 224 5.30 -15.37 10.64
CA THR A 224 6.01 -16.24 9.70
C THR A 224 6.24 -17.63 10.28
N SER A 225 7.05 -18.46 9.62
CA SER A 225 7.53 -19.72 10.21
C SER A 225 8.40 -19.53 11.46
N GLU A 226 8.95 -18.35 11.67
CA GLU A 226 9.72 -17.98 12.86
C GLU A 226 8.83 -17.21 13.84
N PRO A 227 8.65 -17.67 15.10
CA PRO A 227 7.68 -17.08 16.03
C PRO A 227 7.90 -15.59 16.36
N TRP A 228 9.13 -15.12 16.22
CA TRP A 228 9.57 -13.77 16.52
C TRP A 228 9.65 -12.88 15.27
N VAL A 229 9.18 -13.36 14.11
CA VAL A 229 9.16 -12.62 12.84
C VAL A 229 7.75 -12.58 12.27
N PHE A 230 7.27 -11.37 11.99
CA PHE A 230 5.98 -11.05 11.42
C PHE A 230 6.16 -10.27 10.11
N ALA A 231 5.17 -10.29 9.23
CA ALA A 231 5.19 -9.51 7.99
C ALA A 231 3.80 -9.02 7.60
N GLY A 232 3.72 -7.88 6.92
CA GLY A 232 2.45 -7.29 6.48
C GLY A 232 2.63 -6.33 5.31
N GLY A 233 1.53 -5.99 4.63
CA GLY A 233 1.50 -5.16 3.44
C GLY A 233 1.93 -5.90 2.18
N ASP A 234 2.42 -5.19 1.15
CA ASP A 234 2.70 -5.79 -0.16
C ASP A 234 3.61 -7.03 -0.11
N ILE A 235 4.53 -7.12 0.86
CA ILE A 235 5.43 -8.26 1.00
C ILE A 235 4.71 -9.54 1.44
N ALA A 236 3.57 -9.42 2.14
CA ALA A 236 2.71 -10.55 2.48
C ALA A 236 2.01 -11.11 1.24
N GLY A 237 1.90 -10.33 0.15
CA GLY A 237 1.23 -10.74 -1.08
C GLY A 237 -0.29 -10.85 -0.97
N LEU A 238 -0.88 -10.33 0.11
CA LEU A 238 -2.32 -10.31 0.37
C LEU A 238 -2.91 -8.94 0.07
N ALA A 239 -2.29 -7.89 0.61
CA ALA A 239 -2.72 -6.51 0.41
C ALA A 239 -2.40 -6.02 -1.00
N ASN A 240 -3.37 -5.30 -1.60
CA ASN A 240 -3.19 -4.55 -2.84
C ASN A 240 -3.47 -3.05 -2.65
N THR A 241 -3.94 -2.66 -1.45
CA THR A 241 -4.28 -1.29 -1.10
C THR A 241 -3.55 -0.83 0.16
N THR A 242 -3.45 0.48 0.33
CA THR A 242 -2.86 1.07 1.53
C THR A 242 -3.64 0.71 2.80
N VAL A 243 -4.97 0.64 2.73
CA VAL A 243 -5.80 0.33 3.90
C VAL A 243 -5.62 -1.11 4.36
N GLU A 244 -5.49 -2.06 3.43
CA GLU A 244 -5.17 -3.46 3.75
C GLU A 244 -3.78 -3.56 4.37
N SER A 245 -2.77 -2.88 3.82
CA SER A 245 -1.42 -2.88 4.39
C SER A 245 -1.37 -2.30 5.80
N VAL A 246 -2.13 -1.23 6.07
CA VAL A 246 -2.28 -0.66 7.42
C VAL A 246 -2.97 -1.67 8.35
N ASN A 247 -3.98 -2.38 7.86
CA ASN A 247 -4.67 -3.41 8.63
C ASN A 247 -3.77 -4.62 8.94
N ASP A 248 -2.93 -5.06 8.01
CA ASP A 248 -1.94 -6.12 8.26
C ASP A 248 -1.02 -5.72 9.42
N GLY A 249 -0.54 -4.47 9.42
CA GLY A 249 0.29 -3.99 10.51
C GLY A 249 -0.45 -3.84 11.85
N LYS A 250 -1.73 -3.43 11.80
CA LYS A 250 -2.61 -3.42 12.97
C LYS A 250 -2.79 -4.82 13.54
N GLN A 251 -3.03 -5.81 12.69
CA GLN A 251 -3.20 -7.21 13.08
C GLN A 251 -1.91 -7.78 13.68
N ALA A 252 -0.78 -7.60 12.99
CA ALA A 252 0.53 -8.01 13.47
C ALA A 252 0.84 -7.40 14.85
N SER A 253 0.49 -6.12 15.09
CA SER A 253 0.79 -5.45 16.35
C SER A 253 0.20 -6.15 17.59
N TRP A 254 -1.01 -6.70 17.49
CA TRP A 254 -1.64 -7.44 18.58
C TRP A 254 -0.89 -8.75 18.89
N HIS A 255 -0.49 -9.48 17.85
CA HIS A 255 0.18 -10.77 18.01
C HIS A 255 1.66 -10.63 18.36
N ILE A 256 2.31 -9.57 17.89
CA ILE A 256 3.63 -9.15 18.37
C ILE A 256 3.55 -8.85 19.87
N HIS A 257 2.53 -8.10 20.31
CA HIS A 257 2.30 -7.81 21.72
C HIS A 257 2.07 -9.09 22.53
N LYS A 258 1.19 -9.99 22.05
CA LYS A 258 0.94 -11.29 22.68
C LYS A 258 2.21 -12.13 22.80
N TYR A 259 3.00 -12.24 21.73
CA TYR A 259 4.27 -12.95 21.72
C TYR A 259 5.23 -12.40 22.79
N LEU A 260 5.45 -11.08 22.81
CA LEU A 260 6.34 -10.43 23.79
C LEU A 260 5.87 -10.61 25.23
N GLN A 261 4.55 -10.54 25.50
CA GLN A 261 4.01 -10.74 26.85
C GLN A 261 4.20 -12.17 27.34
N LEU A 262 4.02 -13.16 26.44
CA LEU A 262 4.25 -14.57 26.76
C LEU A 262 5.71 -14.85 27.09
N GLU A 263 6.67 -14.26 26.36
CA GLU A 263 8.11 -14.34 26.68
C GLU A 263 8.44 -13.73 28.05
N LEU A 264 7.68 -12.72 28.49
CA LEU A 264 7.80 -12.09 29.81
C LEU A 264 6.95 -12.77 30.90
N ALA A 265 6.42 -13.98 30.64
CA ALA A 265 5.54 -14.73 31.55
C ALA A 265 4.34 -13.93 32.07
N SER A 266 3.83 -13.00 31.26
CA SER A 266 2.67 -12.16 31.58
C SER A 266 1.41 -12.73 30.93
N ASN A 267 0.29 -12.71 31.66
CA ASN A 267 -1.00 -13.11 31.13
C ASN A 267 -1.61 -11.98 30.30
N ILE A 268 -2.06 -12.30 29.10
CA ILE A 268 -2.76 -11.38 28.19
C ILE A 268 -4.16 -11.91 27.89
N SER A 269 -5.12 -11.00 27.72
CA SER A 269 -6.49 -11.32 27.28
C SER A 269 -6.46 -12.08 25.95
N ASP A 270 -7.34 -13.07 25.79
CA ASP A 270 -7.53 -13.72 24.49
C ASP A 270 -8.27 -12.82 23.50
N LYS A 271 -9.02 -11.83 23.99
CA LYS A 271 -9.72 -10.85 23.17
C LYS A 271 -8.78 -9.71 22.78
N PRO A 272 -8.66 -9.37 21.48
CA PRO A 272 -7.88 -8.22 21.04
C PRO A 272 -8.38 -6.89 21.63
N GLU A 273 -7.47 -6.16 22.26
CA GLU A 273 -7.71 -4.88 22.96
C GLU A 273 -6.71 -3.81 22.49
N LEU A 274 -6.69 -3.55 21.18
CA LEU A 274 -5.86 -2.49 20.61
C LEU A 274 -6.32 -1.10 21.11
N PRO A 275 -5.41 -0.23 21.59
CA PRO A 275 -5.77 1.11 22.05
C PRO A 275 -6.45 1.94 20.95
N LEU A 276 -7.34 2.85 21.38
CA LEU A 276 -7.86 3.90 20.52
C LEU A 276 -6.78 4.96 20.26
N PHE A 277 -7.08 5.88 19.34
CA PHE A 277 -6.28 7.07 19.11
C PHE A 277 -6.67 8.16 20.10
N PHE A 278 -5.69 8.77 20.77
CA PHE A 278 -5.90 9.83 21.76
C PHE A 278 -5.09 11.08 21.39
N THR A 279 -5.62 12.23 21.81
CA THR A 279 -5.06 13.57 21.65
C THR A 279 -5.22 14.36 22.95
N PRO A 280 -4.59 15.54 23.08
CA PRO A 280 -4.83 16.41 24.24
C PRO A 280 -6.30 16.85 24.42
N ILE A 281 -7.15 16.73 23.39
CA ILE A 281 -8.59 17.05 23.48
C ILE A 281 -9.31 16.05 24.40
N ASP A 282 -8.89 14.78 24.40
CA ASP A 282 -9.51 13.73 25.20
C ASP A 282 -9.27 13.90 26.71
N LEU A 283 -8.36 14.79 27.10
CA LEU A 283 -8.05 15.14 28.50
C LEU A 283 -8.88 16.32 29.02
N VAL A 284 -9.70 16.96 28.17
CA VAL A 284 -10.53 18.09 28.59
C VAL A 284 -11.59 17.61 29.57
N ASP A 285 -11.59 18.17 30.78
CA ASP A 285 -12.63 17.92 31.77
C ASP A 285 -13.93 18.58 31.32
N ILE A 286 -14.94 17.75 31.04
CA ILE A 286 -16.29 18.18 30.65
C ILE A 286 -17.30 17.98 31.78
N SER A 287 -16.85 17.72 33.02
CA SER A 287 -17.74 17.56 34.16
C SER A 287 -18.40 18.87 34.59
N VAL A 288 -19.55 18.76 35.25
CA VAL A 288 -20.32 19.91 35.75
C VAL A 288 -21.02 19.59 37.06
N GLU A 289 -21.14 20.58 37.94
CA GLU A 289 -21.97 20.51 39.14
C GLU A 289 -23.18 21.43 39.00
N MET A 290 -24.39 20.91 39.24
CA MET A 290 -25.63 21.66 39.16
C MET A 290 -26.57 21.26 40.30
N VAL A 291 -27.01 22.23 41.10
CA VAL A 291 -27.90 22.02 42.26
C VAL A 291 -27.34 20.96 43.23
N GLY A 292 -26.02 20.98 43.47
CA GLY A 292 -25.32 20.02 44.35
C GLY A 292 -25.18 18.61 43.77
N LEU A 293 -25.63 18.37 42.54
CA LEU A 293 -25.43 17.11 41.82
C LEU A 293 -24.24 17.22 40.88
N LYS A 294 -23.36 16.22 40.90
CA LYS A 294 -22.18 16.15 40.05
C LYS A 294 -22.44 15.25 38.85
N PHE A 295 -22.09 15.73 37.66
CA PHE A 295 -22.26 15.00 36.42
C PHE A 295 -20.90 14.87 35.71
N PRO A 296 -20.51 13.66 35.27
CA PRO A 296 -19.23 13.45 34.56
C PRO A 296 -19.19 14.13 33.18
N ASN A 297 -20.36 14.44 32.62
CA ASN A 297 -20.54 15.28 31.43
C ASN A 297 -21.93 15.94 31.48
N PRO A 298 -22.23 17.01 30.73
CA PRO A 298 -23.49 17.74 30.83
C PRO A 298 -24.64 17.10 30.02
N PHE A 299 -24.47 15.90 29.46
CA PHE A 299 -25.41 15.32 28.51
C PHE A 299 -26.27 14.24 29.18
N GLY A 300 -27.60 14.32 28.99
CA GLY A 300 -28.53 13.35 29.54
C GLY A 300 -29.78 13.11 28.69
N LEU A 301 -30.48 12.01 28.98
CA LEU A 301 -31.71 11.65 28.30
C LEU A 301 -32.93 12.33 28.93
N ALA A 302 -33.74 13.00 28.11
CA ALA A 302 -35.00 13.58 28.54
C ALA A 302 -36.08 12.51 28.82
N SER A 303 -37.15 12.90 29.53
CA SER A 303 -38.34 12.05 29.73
C SER A 303 -39.10 11.93 28.40
N ALA A 304 -38.70 10.96 27.59
CA ALA A 304 -39.12 10.83 26.21
C ALA A 304 -39.09 9.36 25.76
N THR A 305 -39.33 9.12 24.47
CA THR A 305 -39.27 7.77 23.90
C THR A 305 -37.94 7.02 24.16
N PRO A 306 -36.75 7.66 24.26
CA PRO A 306 -35.51 6.98 24.59
C PRO A 306 -35.43 6.42 26.03
N THR A 307 -36.37 6.79 26.90
CA THR A 307 -36.39 6.35 28.32
C THR A 307 -37.65 5.57 28.68
N THR A 308 -38.31 4.98 27.66
CA THR A 308 -39.54 4.18 27.80
C THR A 308 -39.36 3.00 28.75
N SER A 309 -38.18 2.36 28.76
CA SER A 309 -37.87 1.26 29.68
C SER A 309 -36.56 1.50 30.43
N ALA A 310 -36.46 0.91 31.62
CA ALA A 310 -35.23 0.94 32.41
C ALA A 310 -34.04 0.27 31.68
N THR A 311 -34.29 -0.70 30.80
CA THR A 311 -33.25 -1.35 29.99
C THR A 311 -32.66 -0.42 28.93
N MET A 312 -33.43 0.56 28.43
CA MET A 312 -32.91 1.60 27.54
C MET A 312 -32.00 2.57 28.31
N ILE A 313 -32.43 3.01 29.50
CA ILE A 313 -31.63 3.89 30.37
C ILE A 313 -30.31 3.20 30.76
N ARG A 314 -30.35 1.92 31.12
CA ARG A 314 -29.13 1.14 31.43
C ARG A 314 -28.11 1.20 30.30
N ARG A 315 -28.53 0.91 29.06
CA ARG A 315 -27.65 0.97 27.88
C ARG A 315 -27.13 2.38 27.59
N ALA A 316 -27.90 3.41 27.92
CA ALA A 316 -27.45 4.79 27.78
C ALA A 316 -26.30 5.10 28.75
N PHE A 317 -26.38 4.64 30.00
CA PHE A 317 -25.26 4.77 30.94
C PHE A 317 -24.04 3.95 30.52
N GLU A 318 -24.23 2.72 30.02
CA GLU A 318 -23.15 1.91 29.44
C GLU A 318 -22.47 2.60 28.24
N ALA A 319 -23.21 3.42 27.48
CA ALA A 319 -22.68 4.23 26.38
C ALA A 319 -22.02 5.55 26.83
N GLY A 320 -22.09 5.92 28.13
CA GLY A 320 -21.43 7.10 28.68
C GLY A 320 -22.31 8.33 28.90
N TRP A 321 -23.64 8.24 28.78
CA TRP A 321 -24.54 9.34 29.17
C TRP A 321 -24.45 9.61 30.68
N ALA A 322 -24.37 10.88 31.08
CA ALA A 322 -24.19 11.23 32.50
C ALA A 322 -25.45 11.10 33.34
N PHE A 323 -26.63 11.39 32.76
CA PHE A 323 -27.91 11.30 33.45
C PHE A 323 -29.06 10.91 32.52
N ALA A 324 -30.18 10.50 33.09
CA ALA A 324 -31.40 10.20 32.35
C ALA A 324 -32.63 10.46 33.22
N LEU A 325 -33.71 10.92 32.59
CA LEU A 325 -35.03 11.00 33.22
C LEU A 325 -35.83 9.75 32.87
N THR A 326 -36.49 9.17 33.87
CA THR A 326 -37.50 8.14 33.61
C THR A 326 -38.61 8.73 32.74
N LYS A 327 -39.25 7.88 31.94
CA LYS A 327 -40.49 8.27 31.28
C LYS A 327 -41.50 8.71 32.34
N THR A 328 -42.24 9.78 32.04
CA THR A 328 -43.30 10.28 32.93
C THR A 328 -44.23 9.14 33.32
N PHE A 329 -44.32 8.86 34.61
CA PHE A 329 -45.16 7.83 35.20
C PHE A 329 -46.12 8.45 36.22
N SER A 330 -47.19 7.74 36.54
CA SER A 330 -48.21 8.17 37.50
C SER A 330 -48.47 7.06 38.51
N LEU A 331 -49.21 7.41 39.58
CA LEU A 331 -49.78 6.42 40.49
C LEU A 331 -50.77 5.51 39.76
N ASP A 332 -50.93 4.29 40.26
CA ASP A 332 -52.05 3.42 39.89
C ASP A 332 -53.37 4.08 40.33
N LYS A 333 -54.40 3.98 39.49
CA LYS A 333 -55.71 4.60 39.72
C LYS A 333 -56.60 3.74 40.61
#